data_AF-A0A9D6QVJ9-F1
#
_entry.id   AF-A0A9D6QVJ9-F1
#
_cell.length_a   1.000
_cell.length_b   1.000
_cell.length_c   1.000
_cell.angle_alpha   90.00
_cell.angle_beta   90.00
_cell.angle_gamma   90.00
#
_symmetry.space_group_name_H-M   'P 1'
#
loop_
_entity.id
_entity.type
_entity.pdbx_description
1 polymer ?
#
loop_
_entity_poly.entity_id
_entity_poly.type
_entity_poly.pdbx_seq_one_letter_code
_entity_poly.pdbx_strand_id
1 'polypeptide(L)'
;MPDNSFDVASKIDLQEVSNAIQQTLKEVHTRFDLKNAKCRLDWNPNEHQILLGAEDEFKLKAVNEVLEQKMVRRGVPLKGLTYGAIEPAAGSTVQQGITLQQGIPIEKAREIVKVIKNSKLKAQAAIQADVVRVSGRDRDTLQQVIQLLRNTDFGIDVQFTNYRTN
;
A
#
# COMPACT_ATOMS: atom_id res chain seq x y z
N MET A 1 -25.40 -11.54 -23.65
CA MET A 1 -25.10 -10.22 -23.06
C MET A 1 -23.61 -10.19 -22.81
N PRO A 2 -22.93 -9.14 -23.25
CA PRO A 2 -21.54 -8.96 -22.92
C PRO A 2 -21.32 -8.85 -21.41
N ASP A 3 -20.24 -9.44 -20.90
CA ASP A 3 -19.96 -9.46 -19.47
C ASP A 3 -19.37 -8.11 -19.04
N ASN A 4 -19.97 -7.51 -18.00
CA ASN A 4 -19.42 -6.38 -17.28
C ASN A 4 -18.23 -6.86 -16.45
N SER A 5 -17.23 -6.01 -16.25
CA SER A 5 -16.09 -6.36 -15.39
C SER A 5 -15.46 -5.16 -14.71
N PHE A 6 -14.68 -5.44 -13.68
CA PHE A 6 -13.78 -4.49 -13.02
C PHE A 6 -12.55 -5.24 -12.52
N ASP A 7 -11.47 -4.51 -12.25
CA ASP A 7 -10.25 -5.07 -11.66
C ASP A 7 -10.12 -4.62 -10.21
N VAL A 8 -9.85 -5.59 -9.32
CA VAL A 8 -9.36 -5.35 -7.97
C VAL A 8 -7.85 -5.19 -8.07
N ALA A 9 -7.33 -4.07 -7.60
CA ALA A 9 -5.91 -3.75 -7.55
C ALA A 9 -5.49 -3.36 -6.13
N SER A 10 -4.17 -3.35 -5.90
CA SER A 10 -3.57 -2.79 -4.68
C SER A 10 -2.31 -2.04 -5.09
N LYS A 11 -2.45 -0.75 -5.39
CA LYS A 11 -1.35 0.09 -5.90
C LYS A 11 -1.27 1.38 -5.11
N ILE A 12 -0.07 1.69 -4.61
CA ILE A 12 0.22 2.99 -4.03
C ILE A 12 0.59 3.98 -5.14
N ASP A 13 0.09 5.21 -5.02
CA ASP A 13 0.53 6.33 -5.86
C ASP A 13 1.96 6.76 -5.49
N LEU A 14 2.92 6.41 -6.33
CA LEU A 14 4.34 6.69 -6.13
C LEU A 14 4.66 8.20 -6.19
N GLN A 15 3.85 9.00 -6.88
CA GLN A 15 4.03 10.44 -6.93
C GLN A 15 3.66 11.05 -5.57
N GLU A 16 2.55 10.62 -4.98
CA GLU A 16 2.15 11.07 -3.65
C GLU A 16 3.08 10.57 -2.54
N VAL A 17 3.66 9.37 -2.70
CA VAL A 17 4.75 8.89 -1.83
C VAL A 17 5.96 9.83 -1.89
N SER A 18 6.44 10.16 -3.09
CA SER A 18 7.57 11.08 -3.28
C SER A 18 7.29 12.44 -2.64
N ASN A 19 6.08 12.97 -2.84
CA ASN A 19 5.63 14.22 -2.23
C ASN A 19 5.60 14.13 -0.69
N ALA A 20 5.11 13.03 -0.12
CA ALA A 20 5.07 12.79 1.32
C ALA A 20 6.48 12.68 1.92
N ILE A 21 7.40 12.00 1.24
CA ILE A 21 8.81 11.88 1.63
C ILE A 21 9.48 13.26 1.66
N GLN A 22 9.30 14.08 0.62
CA GLN A 22 9.85 15.44 0.59
C GLN A 22 9.31 16.30 1.74
N GLN A 23 8.04 16.16 2.09
CA GLN A 23 7.45 16.87 3.25
C GLN A 23 7.98 16.35 4.59
N THR A 24 8.21 15.03 4.68
CA THR A 24 8.80 14.38 5.85
C THR A 24 10.20 14.93 6.09
N LEU A 25 11.04 14.97 5.05
CA LEU A 25 12.38 15.53 5.13
C LEU A 25 12.34 16.98 5.62
N LYS A 26 11.46 17.83 5.09
CA LYS A 26 11.34 19.22 5.54
C LYS A 26 10.97 19.34 7.02
N GLU A 27 10.06 18.53 7.52
CA GLU A 27 9.63 18.56 8.92
C GLU A 27 10.67 18.01 9.89
N VAL A 28 11.32 16.90 9.52
CA VAL A 28 12.39 16.30 10.32
C VAL A 28 13.55 17.30 10.53
N HIS A 29 13.86 18.11 9.51
CA HIS A 29 14.90 19.14 9.63
C HIS A 29 14.52 20.31 10.55
N THR A 30 13.23 20.60 10.74
CA THR A 30 12.77 21.71 11.58
C THR A 30 12.47 21.29 13.01
N ARG A 31 12.20 20.00 13.26
CA ARG A 31 11.97 19.44 14.59
C ARG A 31 13.24 19.43 15.43
N PHE A 32 13.22 20.13 16.57
CA PHE A 32 14.39 20.28 17.45
C PHE A 32 14.88 18.93 18.00
N ASP A 33 13.97 18.03 18.33
CA ASP A 33 14.24 16.68 18.86
C ASP A 33 14.82 15.72 17.81
N LEU A 34 14.61 16.01 16.52
CA LEU A 34 15.17 15.26 15.39
C LEU A 34 16.37 15.98 14.74
N LYS A 35 16.67 17.19 15.19
CA LYS A 35 17.83 17.95 14.75
C LYS A 35 19.10 17.22 15.22
N ASN A 36 19.96 16.85 14.28
CA ASN A 36 21.16 16.01 14.49
C ASN A 36 20.91 14.50 14.71
N ALA A 37 19.68 14.01 14.57
CA ALA A 37 19.34 12.58 14.73
C ALA A 37 19.89 11.66 13.61
N LYS A 38 20.85 12.14 12.81
CA LYS A 38 21.41 11.47 11.63
C LYS A 38 20.31 10.86 10.74
N CYS A 39 19.18 11.55 10.61
CA CYS A 39 18.05 11.06 9.84
C CYS A 39 18.41 10.94 8.36
N ARG A 40 18.22 9.74 7.83
CA ARG A 40 18.39 9.42 6.41
C ARG A 40 17.08 8.84 5.91
N LEU A 41 16.63 9.29 4.75
CA LEU A 41 15.46 8.74 4.10
C LEU A 41 15.78 8.64 2.61
N ASP A 42 16.08 7.42 2.17
CA ASP A 42 16.31 7.12 0.76
C ASP A 42 15.06 6.52 0.15
N TRP A 43 14.65 7.06 -0.99
CA TRP A 43 13.52 6.56 -1.77
C TRP A 43 14.04 5.90 -3.04
N ASN A 44 13.74 4.61 -3.24
CA ASN A 44 13.99 3.90 -4.48
C ASN A 44 12.64 3.62 -5.19
N PRO A 45 12.26 4.46 -6.17
CA PRO A 45 11.01 4.27 -6.92
C PRO A 45 10.97 2.97 -7.73
N ASN A 46 12.12 2.48 -8.20
CA ASN A 46 12.18 1.30 -9.06
C ASN A 46 11.94 0.00 -8.28
N GLU A 47 12.38 -0.02 -7.01
CA GLU A 47 12.19 -1.16 -6.11
C GLU A 47 10.95 -1.00 -5.22
N HIS A 48 10.29 0.16 -5.29
CA HIS A 48 9.19 0.54 -4.39
C HIS A 48 9.59 0.43 -2.92
N GLN A 49 10.80 0.86 -2.57
CA GLN A 49 11.35 0.75 -1.22
C GLN A 49 11.83 2.09 -0.68
N ILE A 50 11.53 2.33 0.59
CA ILE A 50 12.09 3.41 1.40
C ILE A 50 13.07 2.79 2.38
N LEU A 51 14.27 3.34 2.47
CA LEU A 51 15.21 3.01 3.54
C LEU A 51 15.27 4.20 4.49
N LEU A 52 14.78 4.00 5.71
CA LEU A 52 14.79 5.01 6.74
C LEU A 52 15.90 4.71 7.75
N GLY A 53 16.70 5.71 8.11
CA GLY A 53 17.77 5.61 9.09
C GLY A 53 17.74 6.74 10.11
N ALA A 54 18.17 6.47 11.33
CA ALA A 54 18.30 7.44 12.41
C ALA A 54 19.37 7.00 13.42
N GLU A 55 19.75 7.89 14.34
CA GLU A 55 20.77 7.63 15.36
C GLU A 55 20.43 6.47 16.29
N ASP A 56 19.16 6.34 16.68
CA ASP A 56 18.67 5.29 17.56
C ASP A 56 17.22 4.89 17.21
N GLU A 57 16.75 3.82 17.82
CA GLU A 57 15.42 3.25 17.55
C GLU A 57 14.28 4.22 17.92
N PHE A 58 14.50 5.08 18.93
CA PHE A 58 13.49 6.05 19.37
C PHE A 58 13.31 7.15 18.32
N LYS A 59 14.41 7.69 17.79
CA LYS A 59 14.37 8.67 16.69
C LYS A 59 13.85 8.06 15.41
N LEU A 60 14.20 6.80 15.10
CA LEU A 60 13.66 6.12 13.92
C LEU A 60 12.13 6.02 13.99
N LYS A 61 11.58 5.63 15.15
CA LYS A 61 10.12 5.60 15.38
C LYS A 61 9.49 6.99 15.23
N ALA A 62 10.09 8.02 15.79
CA ALA A 62 9.60 9.39 15.64
C ALA A 62 9.60 9.87 14.17
N VAL A 63 10.60 9.47 13.37
CA VAL A 63 10.62 9.79 11.93
C VAL A 63 9.57 8.98 11.17
N ASN A 64 9.36 7.71 11.51
CA ASN A 64 8.26 6.89 10.96
C ASN A 64 6.90 7.55 11.23
N GLU A 65 6.65 8.04 12.44
CA GLU A 65 5.39 8.74 12.75
C GLU A 65 5.18 9.98 11.87
N VAL A 66 6.24 10.78 11.64
CA VAL A 66 6.16 11.92 10.72
C VAL A 66 5.87 11.44 9.29
N LEU A 67 6.56 10.40 8.83
CA LEU A 67 6.36 9.82 7.50
C LEU A 67 4.92 9.36 7.31
N GLU A 68 4.37 8.59 8.26
CA GLU A 68 2.99 8.11 8.25
C GLU A 68 1.98 9.26 8.21
N GLN A 69 2.20 10.30 9.02
CA GLN A 69 1.35 11.49 8.99
C GLN A 69 1.37 12.19 7.63
N LYS A 70 2.53 12.24 6.95
CA LYS A 70 2.62 12.81 5.60
C LYS A 70 1.95 11.92 4.55
N MET A 71 2.14 10.61 4.64
CA MET A 71 1.49 9.64 3.76
C MET A 71 -0.04 9.76 3.83
N VAL A 72 -0.61 9.75 5.04
CA VAL A 72 -2.07 9.89 5.24
C VAL A 72 -2.59 11.22 4.69
N ARG A 73 -1.89 12.34 4.94
CA ARG A 73 -2.28 13.65 4.39
C ARG A 73 -2.26 13.71 2.87
N ARG A 74 -1.49 12.84 2.22
CA ARG A 74 -1.43 12.70 0.75
C ARG A 74 -2.36 11.60 0.22
N GLY A 75 -3.15 10.97 1.07
CA GLY A 75 -4.03 9.86 0.68
C GLY A 75 -3.29 8.56 0.36
N VAL A 76 -2.03 8.43 0.78
CA VAL A 76 -1.26 7.18 0.66
C VAL A 76 -1.70 6.22 1.78
N PRO A 77 -2.23 5.03 1.45
CA PRO A 77 -2.73 4.10 2.44
C PRO A 77 -1.58 3.42 3.20
N LEU A 78 -1.55 3.57 4.52
CA LEU A 78 -0.53 2.95 5.37
C LEU A 78 -0.58 1.40 5.33
N LYS A 79 -1.74 0.82 5.05
CA LYS A 79 -1.91 -0.64 4.86
C LYS A 79 -1.08 -1.20 3.70
N GLY A 80 -0.65 -0.35 2.76
CA GLY A 80 0.24 -0.77 1.68
C GLY A 80 1.72 -0.64 2.04
N LEU A 81 2.08 -0.27 3.27
CA LEU A 81 3.46 -0.19 3.74
C LEU A 81 3.80 -1.43 4.57
N THR A 82 4.86 -2.13 4.19
CA THR A 82 5.41 -3.25 4.95
C THR A 82 6.73 -2.84 5.57
N TYR A 83 6.75 -2.72 6.89
CA TYR A 83 7.93 -2.34 7.66
C TYR A 83 8.78 -3.58 7.96
N GLY A 84 10.05 -3.53 7.58
CA GLY A 84 11.05 -4.56 7.91
C GLY A 84 11.51 -4.49 9.36
N ALA A 85 12.43 -5.38 9.72
CA ALA A 85 13.11 -5.30 11.01
C ALA A 85 13.97 -4.03 11.10
N ILE A 86 14.16 -3.53 12.32
CA ILE A 86 15.12 -2.47 12.57
C ILE A 86 16.49 -3.13 12.75
N GLU A 87 17.46 -2.68 11.97
CA GLU A 87 18.80 -3.26 11.91
C GLU A 87 19.88 -2.21 12.21
N PRO A 88 21.00 -2.59 12.84
CA PRO A 88 22.15 -1.70 12.98
C PRO A 88 22.70 -1.26 11.61
N ALA A 89 23.12 0.00 11.52
CA ALA A 89 23.69 0.61 10.33
C ALA A 89 25.01 1.33 10.66
N ALA A 90 25.69 1.81 9.62
CA ALA A 90 27.00 2.44 9.74
C ALA A 90 26.99 3.65 10.70
N GLY A 91 28.09 3.88 11.41
CA GLY A 91 28.24 5.06 12.27
C GLY A 91 27.41 5.04 13.56
N SER A 92 27.14 3.85 14.10
CA SER A 92 26.30 3.62 15.29
C SER A 92 24.88 4.19 15.10
N THR A 93 24.28 3.89 13.95
CA THR A 93 22.91 4.26 13.62
C THR A 93 22.06 3.00 13.48
N VAL A 94 20.75 3.18 13.34
CA VAL A 94 19.81 2.12 13.00
C VAL A 94 19.10 2.47 11.69
N GLN A 95 18.64 1.44 10.99
CA GLN A 95 17.86 1.59 9.76
C GLN A 95 16.71 0.59 9.70
N GLN A 96 15.71 0.90 8.89
CA GLN A 96 14.57 0.05 8.61
C GLN A 96 14.15 0.23 7.15
N GLY A 97 14.02 -0.89 6.44
CA GLY A 97 13.41 -0.91 5.12
C GLY A 97 11.89 -0.89 5.21
N ILE A 98 11.25 -0.14 4.31
CA ILE A 98 9.80 -0.08 4.16
C ILE A 98 9.48 -0.38 2.69
N THR A 99 8.76 -1.46 2.45
CA THR A 99 8.35 -1.87 1.10
C THR A 99 6.93 -1.42 0.82
N LEU A 100 6.72 -0.86 -0.37
CA LEU A 100 5.42 -0.37 -0.82
C LEU A 100 4.71 -1.42 -1.67
N GLN A 101 3.42 -1.60 -1.39
CA GLN A 101 2.57 -2.50 -2.15
C GLN A 101 2.36 -1.95 -3.57
N GLN A 102 2.78 -2.75 -4.55
CA GLN A 102 2.52 -2.49 -5.95
C GLN A 102 2.04 -3.75 -6.65
N GLY A 103 0.72 -3.92 -6.68
CA GLY A 103 0.05 -5.14 -7.12
C GLY A 103 -0.57 -5.93 -5.97
N ILE A 104 -1.38 -6.94 -6.29
CA ILE A 104 -1.92 -7.88 -5.29
C ILE A 104 -0.99 -9.10 -5.22
N PRO A 105 -0.41 -9.42 -4.04
CA PRO A 105 0.37 -10.64 -3.86
C PRO A 105 -0.46 -11.88 -4.17
N ILE A 106 0.15 -12.92 -4.76
CA ILE A 106 -0.57 -14.12 -5.22
C ILE A 106 -1.41 -14.79 -4.13
N GLU A 107 -0.95 -14.77 -2.88
CA GLU A 107 -1.66 -15.31 -1.73
C GLU A 107 -2.96 -14.53 -1.46
N LYS A 108 -2.89 -13.20 -1.49
CA LYS A 108 -4.04 -12.30 -1.34
C LYS A 108 -4.98 -12.35 -2.54
N ALA A 109 -4.45 -12.50 -3.75
CA ALA A 109 -5.25 -12.70 -4.95
C ALA A 109 -6.09 -14.00 -4.86
N ARG A 110 -5.48 -15.09 -4.36
CA ARG A 110 -6.19 -16.34 -4.10
C ARG A 110 -7.25 -16.20 -2.99
N GLU A 111 -6.95 -15.44 -1.95
CA GLU A 111 -7.89 -15.11 -0.87
C GLU A 111 -9.13 -14.37 -1.39
N ILE A 112 -8.93 -13.31 -2.19
CA ILE A 112 -10.00 -12.55 -2.84
C ILE A 112 -10.88 -13.46 -3.70
N VAL A 113 -10.26 -14.30 -4.55
CA VAL A 113 -11.00 -15.25 -5.39
C VAL A 113 -11.83 -16.23 -4.55
N LYS A 114 -11.28 -16.70 -3.42
CA LYS A 114 -11.99 -17.60 -2.49
C LYS A 114 -13.19 -16.91 -1.84
N VAL A 115 -13.04 -15.66 -1.40
CA VAL A 115 -14.13 -14.87 -0.81
C VAL A 115 -15.27 -14.69 -1.82
N ILE A 116 -14.95 -14.32 -3.06
CA ILE A 116 -15.95 -14.16 -4.13
C ILE A 116 -16.68 -15.49 -4.40
N LYS A 117 -15.96 -16.61 -4.51
CA LYS A 117 -16.57 -17.93 -4.72
C LYS A 117 -17.49 -18.35 -3.56
N ASN A 118 -17.06 -18.09 -2.32
CA ASN A 118 -17.83 -18.44 -1.13
C ASN A 118 -19.09 -17.58 -0.96
N SER A 119 -19.13 -16.38 -1.54
CA SER A 119 -20.30 -15.48 -1.49
C SER A 119 -21.51 -16.02 -2.27
N LYS A 120 -21.30 -16.98 -3.18
CA LYS A 120 -22.31 -17.51 -4.12
C LYS A 120 -22.95 -16.45 -5.03
N LEU A 121 -22.38 -15.25 -5.11
CA LEU A 121 -22.75 -14.23 -6.08
C LEU A 121 -22.45 -14.73 -7.50
N LYS A 122 -23.29 -14.35 -8.47
CA LYS A 122 -23.16 -14.75 -9.88
C LYS A 122 -22.05 -13.96 -10.60
N ALA A 123 -20.83 -14.03 -10.08
CA ALA A 123 -19.64 -13.39 -10.62
C ALA A 123 -18.48 -14.39 -10.71
N GLN A 124 -17.59 -14.18 -11.69
CA GLN A 124 -16.36 -14.93 -11.86
C GLN A 124 -15.17 -14.04 -11.52
N ALA A 125 -14.15 -14.60 -10.87
CA ALA A 125 -12.92 -13.90 -10.52
C ALA A 125 -11.72 -14.65 -11.09
N ALA A 126 -10.81 -13.92 -11.76
CA ALA A 126 -9.60 -14.44 -12.36
C ALA A 126 -8.39 -13.59 -11.96
N ILE A 127 -7.30 -14.24 -11.57
CA ILE A 127 -6.03 -13.57 -11.25
C ILE A 127 -5.33 -13.25 -12.56
N GLN A 128 -4.98 -11.98 -12.78
CA GLN A 128 -4.26 -11.50 -13.96
C GLN A 128 -3.01 -10.76 -13.49
N ALA A 129 -1.89 -11.47 -13.45
CA ALA A 129 -0.63 -10.97 -12.89
C ALA A 129 -0.82 -10.37 -11.48
N ASP A 130 -0.84 -9.04 -11.38
CA ASP A 130 -0.89 -8.27 -10.15
C ASP A 130 -2.30 -7.74 -9.81
N VAL A 131 -3.33 -8.12 -10.56
CA VAL A 131 -4.73 -7.72 -10.31
C VAL A 131 -5.67 -8.93 -10.30
N VAL A 132 -6.85 -8.77 -9.72
CA VAL A 132 -7.95 -9.76 -9.82
C VAL A 132 -9.08 -9.16 -10.63
N ARG A 133 -9.29 -9.68 -11.84
CA ARG A 133 -10.44 -9.30 -12.67
C ARG A 133 -11.69 -10.00 -12.18
N VAL A 134 -12.74 -9.24 -11.93
CA VAL A 134 -14.08 -9.73 -11.59
C VAL A 134 -15.02 -9.44 -12.75
N SER A 135 -15.69 -10.46 -13.26
CA SER A 135 -16.63 -10.37 -14.38
C SER A 135 -18.00 -10.93 -14.01
N GLY A 136 -19.06 -10.34 -14.57
CA GLY A 136 -20.43 -10.78 -14.34
C GLY A 136 -21.42 -10.15 -15.31
N ARG A 137 -22.57 -10.79 -15.49
CA ARG A 137 -23.62 -10.30 -16.39
C ARG A 137 -24.37 -9.10 -15.82
N ASP A 138 -24.56 -9.10 -14.51
CA ASP A 138 -25.37 -8.13 -13.79
C ASP A 138 -24.49 -7.14 -13.01
N ARG A 139 -24.75 -5.84 -13.20
CA ARG A 139 -24.02 -4.77 -12.52
C ARG A 139 -24.34 -4.72 -11.04
N ASP A 140 -25.56 -5.05 -10.63
CA ASP A 140 -25.95 -5.04 -9.21
C ASP A 140 -25.18 -6.12 -8.44
N THR A 141 -25.05 -7.30 -9.04
CA THR A 141 -24.18 -8.37 -8.53
C THR A 141 -22.73 -7.90 -8.39
N LEU A 142 -22.18 -7.17 -9.37
CA LEU A 142 -20.82 -6.64 -9.30
C LEU A 142 -20.66 -5.59 -8.19
N GLN A 143 -21.65 -4.73 -7.97
CA GLN A 143 -21.65 -3.80 -6.83
C GLN A 143 -21.69 -4.52 -5.48
N GLN A 144 -22.44 -5.62 -5.37
CA GLN A 144 -22.44 -6.46 -4.17
C GLN A 144 -21.06 -7.10 -3.92
N VAL A 145 -20.36 -7.55 -4.97
CA VAL A 145 -18.98 -8.03 -4.83
C VAL A 145 -18.06 -6.93 -4.34
N ILE A 146 -18.16 -5.71 -4.87
CA ILE A 146 -17.35 -4.57 -4.42
C ILE A 146 -17.59 -4.31 -2.93
N GLN A 147 -18.85 -4.29 -2.49
CA GLN A 147 -19.18 -4.07 -1.08
C GLN A 147 -18.64 -5.19 -0.17
N LEU A 148 -18.77 -6.44 -0.60
CA LEU A 148 -18.20 -7.60 0.11
C LEU A 148 -16.69 -7.45 0.28
N LEU A 149 -15.97 -7.11 -0.79
CA LEU A 149 -14.53 -6.97 -0.77
C LEU A 149 -14.07 -5.77 0.06
N ARG A 150 -14.80 -4.65 0.06
CA ARG A 150 -14.54 -3.50 0.95
C ARG A 150 -14.72 -3.84 2.43
N ASN A 151 -15.67 -4.71 2.74
CA ASN A 151 -15.98 -5.13 4.12
C ASN A 151 -15.08 -6.25 4.64
N THR A 152 -14.20 -6.79 3.80
CA THR A 152 -13.28 -7.88 4.16
C THR A 152 -11.86 -7.33 4.34
N ASP A 153 -11.24 -7.58 5.48
CA ASP A 153 -9.85 -7.15 5.70
C ASP A 153 -8.87 -8.16 5.11
N PHE A 154 -8.29 -7.81 3.97
CA PHE A 154 -7.24 -8.60 3.33
C PHE A 154 -5.84 -8.24 3.83
N GLY A 155 -5.70 -7.24 4.71
CA GLY A 155 -4.40 -6.71 5.13
C GLY A 155 -3.66 -5.93 4.04
N ILE A 156 -4.35 -5.56 2.96
CA ILE A 156 -3.86 -4.69 1.88
C ILE A 156 -4.94 -3.65 1.57
N ASP A 157 -4.53 -2.50 1.03
CA ASP A 157 -5.49 -1.52 0.51
C ASP A 157 -6.02 -2.01 -0.85
N VAL A 158 -7.34 -2.18 -0.95
CA VAL A 158 -7.99 -2.68 -2.18
C VAL A 158 -8.65 -1.53 -2.92
N GLN A 159 -8.27 -1.37 -4.19
CA GLN A 159 -8.92 -0.44 -5.10
C GLN A 159 -9.70 -1.18 -6.18
N PHE A 160 -10.78 -0.55 -6.65
CA PHE A 160 -11.62 -1.09 -7.71
C PHE A 160 -11.49 -0.17 -8.91
N THR A 161 -10.95 -0.68 -10.00
CA THR A 161 -10.51 0.11 -11.15
C THR A 161 -10.90 -0.57 -12.47
N ASN A 162 -10.62 0.10 -13.60
CA ASN A 162 -10.79 -0.48 -14.94
C ASN A 162 -12.17 -1.12 -15.15
N TYR A 163 -13.23 -0.37 -14.82
CA TYR A 163 -14.61 -0.78 -15.07
C TYR A 163 -14.87 -0.86 -16.56
N ARG A 164 -15.37 -2.01 -17.03
CA ARG A 164 -15.67 -2.27 -18.44
C ARG A 164 -17.10 -2.74 -18.58
N THR A 165 -17.79 -2.15 -19.55
CA THR A 165 -19.05 -2.68 -20.08
C THR A 165 -18.72 -3.10 -21.50
N ASN A 166 -18.67 -4.40 -21.73
CA ASN A 166 -18.64 -4.91 -23.10
C ASN A 166 -20.05 -4.88 -23.68
#